data_AF-A0A944HED9-F1
#
_entry.id   AF-A0A944HED9-F1
#
_cell.length_a   1.000
_cell.length_b   1.000
_cell.length_c   1.000
_cell.angle_alpha   90.00
_cell.angle_beta   90.00
_cell.angle_gamma   90.00
#
_symmetry.space_group_name_H-M   'P 1'
#
loop_
_entity.id
_entity.type
_entity.pdbx_description
1 polymer ?
#
loop_
_entity_poly.entity_id
_entity_poly.type
_entity_poly.pdbx_seq_one_letter_code
_entity_poly.pdbx_strand_id
1 'polypeptide(L)'
;MAKPSFINLWKAYSDLLDTYPDAKPCDGPWANQCAIRMSITLNTELTIKVNTSTYTEPKCAHGHARGAESLANWLWKHHLGRPTVLGGSAQERRTLMDKKGLIFFKDCFQQLGESSDSRTGDHIDLWNRGITASRYDDPAYRSRAIWFWELL
;
A
#
# COMPACT_ATOMS: atom_id res chain seq x y z
N MET A 1 12.60 -2.23 -15.74
CA MET A 1 13.11 -2.44 -14.36
C MET A 1 12.60 -3.77 -13.85
N ALA A 2 13.38 -4.44 -12.99
CA ALA A 2 12.92 -5.66 -12.34
C ALA A 2 11.74 -5.36 -11.41
N LYS A 3 10.75 -6.25 -11.39
CA LYS A 3 9.62 -6.19 -10.45
C LYS A 3 9.93 -7.07 -9.23
N PRO A 4 9.52 -6.67 -8.03
CA PRO A 4 9.69 -7.49 -6.83
C PRO A 4 8.89 -8.78 -6.93
N SER A 5 9.38 -9.84 -6.28
CA SER A 5 8.69 -11.12 -6.20
C SER A 5 7.53 -11.04 -5.21
N PHE A 6 6.32 -11.43 -5.64
CA PHE A 6 5.15 -11.36 -4.77
C PHE A 6 5.29 -12.24 -3.52
N ILE A 7 5.81 -13.46 -3.66
CA ILE A 7 5.94 -14.38 -2.54
C ILE A 7 6.92 -13.84 -1.48
N ASN A 8 8.00 -13.18 -1.91
CA ASN A 8 8.97 -12.58 -1.00
C ASN A 8 8.39 -11.35 -0.30
N LEU A 9 7.66 -10.50 -1.03
CA LEU A 9 6.93 -9.37 -0.43
C LEU A 9 5.92 -9.86 0.61
N TRP A 10 5.12 -10.87 0.27
CA TRP A 10 4.10 -11.41 1.17
C TRP A 10 4.73 -11.97 2.44
N LYS A 11 5.81 -12.75 2.30
CA LYS A 11 6.55 -13.26 3.45
C LYS A 11 7.11 -12.12 4.31
N ALA A 12 7.78 -11.15 3.69
CA ALA A 12 8.35 -10.01 4.41
C ALA A 12 7.29 -9.19 5.16
N TYR A 13 6.11 -9.02 4.58
CA TYR A 13 5.00 -8.34 5.26
C TYR A 13 4.46 -9.19 6.42
N SER A 14 4.30 -10.51 6.23
CA SER A 14 3.86 -11.41 7.30
C SER A 14 4.82 -11.40 8.49
N ASP A 15 6.12 -11.60 8.23
CA ASP A 15 7.17 -11.55 9.26
C ASP A 15 7.18 -10.19 9.99
N LEU A 16 6.90 -9.10 9.27
CA LEU A 16 6.77 -7.77 9.85
C LEU A 16 5.57 -7.68 10.81
N LEU A 17 4.42 -8.25 10.46
CA LEU A 17 3.25 -8.26 11.35
C LEU A 17 3.43 -9.20 12.54
N ASP A 18 4.18 -10.29 12.39
CA ASP A 18 4.56 -11.15 13.52
C ASP A 18 5.46 -10.39 14.51
N THR A 19 6.35 -9.54 13.99
CA THR A 19 7.23 -8.68 14.79
C THR A 19 6.48 -7.50 15.42
N TYR A 20 5.50 -6.93 14.71
CA TYR A 20 4.68 -5.79 15.15
C TYR A 20 3.18 -6.15 15.05
N PRO A 21 2.62 -6.87 16.04
CA PRO A 21 1.24 -7.35 16.00
C PRO A 21 0.17 -6.25 15.95
N ASP A 22 0.50 -5.04 16.41
CA ASP A 22 -0.36 -3.85 16.34
C ASP A 22 -0.25 -3.10 15.00
N ALA A 23 0.56 -3.62 14.08
CA ALA A 23 0.88 -3.06 12.77
C ALA A 23 1.52 -1.66 12.83
N LYS A 24 2.21 -1.30 13.93
CA LYS A 24 2.89 0.00 14.10
C LYS A 24 4.40 -0.15 14.26
N PRO A 25 5.14 -0.39 13.17
CA PRO A 25 6.60 -0.54 13.22
C PRO A 25 7.37 0.78 13.41
N CYS A 26 6.69 1.91 13.59
CA CYS A 26 7.32 3.21 13.80
C CYS A 26 6.64 3.96 14.95
N ASP A 27 7.43 4.59 15.81
CA ASP A 27 6.95 5.30 17.01
C ASP A 27 6.38 6.70 16.74
N GLY A 28 6.07 7.02 15.48
CA GLY A 28 5.55 8.32 15.11
C GLY A 28 4.06 8.49 15.45
N PRO A 29 3.55 9.73 15.48
CA PRO A 29 2.19 10.04 15.94
C PRO A 29 1.07 9.66 14.94
N TRP A 30 1.39 8.88 13.90
CA TRP A 30 0.45 8.56 12.82
C TRP A 30 -0.35 7.31 13.17
N ALA A 31 -1.68 7.45 13.18
CA ALA A 31 -2.60 6.34 13.43
C ALA A 31 -2.46 5.22 12.38
N ASN A 32 -2.29 5.59 11.11
CA ASN A 32 -2.13 4.66 9.99
C ASN A 32 -0.69 4.66 9.49
N GLN A 33 -0.10 3.46 9.40
CA GLN A 33 1.29 3.25 9.00
C GLN A 33 1.43 2.33 7.77
N CYS A 34 0.41 2.26 6.91
CA CYS A 34 0.39 1.39 5.73
C CYS A 34 1.57 1.65 4.78
N ALA A 35 1.89 2.92 4.49
CA ALA A 35 3.04 3.29 3.67
C ALA A 35 4.39 2.93 4.32
N ILE A 36 4.48 3.01 5.66
CA ILE A 36 5.67 2.63 6.41
C ILE A 36 5.87 1.11 6.33
N ARG A 37 4.82 0.32 6.60
CA ARG A 37 4.86 -1.15 6.48
C ARG A 37 5.24 -1.57 5.06
N MET A 38 4.67 -0.92 4.05
CA MET A 38 5.03 -1.19 2.65
C MET A 38 6.48 -0.83 2.34
N SER A 39 6.99 0.29 2.85
CA SER A 39 8.39 0.69 2.69
C SER A 39 9.36 -0.34 3.29
N ILE A 40 9.07 -0.83 4.50
CA ILE A 40 9.88 -1.86 5.16
C ILE A 40 9.82 -3.15 4.34
N THR A 41 8.62 -3.56 3.91
CA THR A 41 8.42 -4.76 3.09
C THR A 41 9.22 -4.72 1.78
N LEU A 42 9.16 -3.59 1.05
CA LEU A 42 9.93 -3.39 -0.19
C LEU A 42 11.45 -3.42 0.08
N ASN A 43 11.90 -2.76 1.14
CA ASN A 43 13.31 -2.77 1.53
C ASN A 43 13.81 -4.17 1.86
N THR A 44 13.00 -4.98 2.56
CA THR A 44 13.31 -6.36 2.93
C THR A 44 13.35 -7.30 1.73
N GLU A 45 12.48 -7.09 0.73
CA GLU A 45 12.50 -7.89 -0.51
C GLU A 45 13.68 -7.55 -1.44
N LEU A 46 14.27 -6.36 -1.27
CA LEU A 46 15.50 -5.88 -1.89
C LEU A 46 15.39 -5.29 -3.31
N THR A 47 14.33 -5.54 -4.08
CA THR A 47 14.22 -5.01 -5.45
C THR A 47 13.98 -3.50 -5.49
N ILE A 48 13.19 -2.98 -4.55
CA ILE A 48 12.87 -1.55 -4.45
C ILE A 48 13.32 -1.05 -3.09
N LYS A 49 14.16 -0.03 -3.07
CA LYS A 49 14.64 0.58 -1.83
C LYS A 49 13.88 1.87 -1.54
N VAL A 50 13.27 1.96 -0.37
CA VAL A 50 12.57 3.15 0.14
C VAL A 50 13.32 3.66 1.36
N ASN A 51 14.25 4.60 1.14
CA ASN A 51 15.05 5.21 2.19
C ASN A 51 15.31 6.68 1.89
N THR A 52 16.10 7.35 2.74
CA THR A 52 16.44 8.78 2.61
C THR A 52 17.13 9.14 1.30
N SER A 53 17.80 8.19 0.65
CA SER A 53 18.57 8.42 -0.58
C SER A 53 17.75 8.18 -1.85
N THR A 54 16.67 7.40 -1.79
CA THR A 54 15.88 7.01 -2.96
C THR A 54 14.47 7.61 -2.98
N TYR A 55 13.88 7.84 -1.81
CA TYR A 55 12.51 8.32 -1.67
C TYR A 55 12.51 9.79 -1.25
N THR A 56 11.94 10.66 -2.08
CA THR A 56 12.00 12.13 -1.91
C THR A 56 10.83 12.71 -1.12
N GLU A 57 9.67 12.05 -1.17
CA GLU A 57 8.44 12.44 -0.48
C GLU A 57 8.55 12.34 1.06
N PRO A 58 7.53 12.80 1.83
CA PRO A 58 7.61 12.81 3.28
C PRO A 58 7.86 11.43 3.91
N LYS A 59 8.84 11.40 4.83
CA LYS A 59 9.33 10.19 5.51
C LYS A 59 9.14 10.24 7.02
N CYS A 60 9.13 9.07 7.66
CA CYS A 60 9.33 8.98 9.11
C CYS A 60 10.82 9.11 9.45
N ALA A 61 11.16 9.18 10.74
CA ALA A 61 12.55 9.30 11.20
C ALA A 61 13.45 8.15 10.72
N HIS A 62 12.88 6.96 10.48
CA HIS A 62 13.58 5.79 9.95
C HIS A 62 13.76 5.80 8.42
N GLY A 63 13.32 6.86 7.73
CA GLY A 63 13.49 7.01 6.28
C GLY A 63 12.41 6.32 5.43
N HIS A 64 11.35 5.78 6.03
CA HIS A 64 10.25 5.11 5.33
C HIS A 64 9.16 6.10 4.90
N ALA A 65 8.44 5.79 3.82
CA ALA A 65 7.35 6.62 3.31
C ALA A 65 6.20 6.76 4.32
N ARG A 66 5.65 7.98 4.45
CA ARG A 66 4.49 8.23 5.34
C ARG A 66 3.15 8.25 4.62
N GLY A 67 3.11 8.73 3.38
CA GLY A 67 1.87 8.85 2.61
C GLY A 67 1.65 7.67 1.67
N ALA A 68 0.47 7.05 1.72
CA ALA A 68 0.11 5.96 0.81
C ALA A 68 0.05 6.45 -0.65
N GLU A 69 -0.62 7.59 -0.91
CA GLU A 69 -0.68 8.17 -2.25
C GLU A 69 0.70 8.62 -2.75
N SER A 70 1.51 9.28 -1.90
CA SER A 70 2.88 9.67 -2.26
C SER A 70 3.73 8.46 -2.63
N LEU A 71 3.62 7.36 -1.88
CA LEU A 71 4.33 6.11 -2.18
C LEU A 71 3.81 5.48 -3.49
N ALA A 72 2.49 5.41 -3.69
CA ALA A 72 1.88 4.87 -4.90
C ALA A 72 2.32 5.65 -6.17
N ASN A 73 2.32 6.98 -6.10
CA ASN A 73 2.80 7.84 -7.18
C ASN A 73 4.30 7.65 -7.47
N TRP A 74 5.12 7.52 -6.42
CA TRP A 74 6.55 7.28 -6.58
C TRP A 74 6.82 5.90 -7.21
N LEU A 75 6.12 4.85 -6.76
CA LEU A 75 6.19 3.51 -7.35
C LEU A 75 5.80 3.51 -8.82
N TRP A 76 4.72 4.22 -9.18
CA TRP A 76 4.33 4.42 -10.58
C TRP A 76 5.49 5.03 -11.37
N LYS A 77 5.96 6.21 -10.96
CA LYS A 77 6.92 7.00 -11.73
C LYS A 77 8.30 6.36 -11.84
N HIS A 78 8.76 5.67 -10.80
CA HIS A 78 10.17 5.29 -10.68
C HIS A 78 10.45 3.79 -10.67
N HIS A 79 9.45 2.91 -10.51
CA HIS A 79 9.73 1.48 -10.32
C HIS A 79 8.80 0.54 -11.09
N LEU A 80 7.50 0.58 -10.80
CA LEU A 80 6.53 -0.41 -11.26
C LEU A 80 5.84 -0.02 -12.57
N GLY A 81 5.97 1.24 -12.99
CA GLY A 81 5.27 1.78 -14.16
C GLY A 81 3.79 2.01 -13.89
N ARG A 82 3.02 2.27 -14.96
CA ARG A 82 1.59 2.60 -14.85
C ARG A 82 0.79 1.42 -14.28
N PRO A 83 0.03 1.60 -13.19
CA PRO A 83 -0.87 0.57 -12.67
C PRO A 83 -2.08 0.36 -13.58
N THR A 84 -2.75 -0.78 -13.41
CA THR A 84 -4.16 -0.89 -13.78
C THR A 84 -4.97 0.01 -12.85
N VAL A 85 -5.69 0.97 -13.41
CA VAL A 85 -6.55 1.88 -12.65
C VAL A 85 -7.99 1.44 -12.84
N LEU A 86 -8.65 1.13 -11.72
CA LEU A 86 -10.07 0.79 -11.65
C LEU A 86 -10.78 1.86 -10.82
N GLY A 87 -12.10 1.95 -10.96
CA GLY A 87 -12.96 2.60 -9.99
C GLY A 87 -13.05 1.82 -8.67
N GLY A 88 -13.94 2.24 -7.78
CA GLY A 88 -14.11 1.63 -6.46
C GLY A 88 -15.09 0.47 -6.38
N SER A 89 -15.85 0.20 -7.44
CA SER A 89 -17.06 -0.61 -7.34
C SER A 89 -16.76 -2.09 -7.04
N ALA A 90 -17.73 -2.79 -6.44
CA ALA A 90 -17.61 -4.23 -6.20
C ALA A 90 -17.43 -5.04 -7.50
N GLN A 91 -18.03 -4.59 -8.61
CA GLN A 91 -17.87 -5.25 -9.91
C GLN A 91 -16.44 -5.13 -10.44
N GLU A 92 -15.80 -3.98 -10.27
CA GLU A 92 -14.40 -3.79 -10.64
C GLU A 92 -13.47 -4.56 -9.71
N ARG A 93 -13.74 -4.56 -8.40
CA ARG A 93 -12.96 -5.36 -7.44
C ARG A 93 -12.93 -6.84 -7.78
N ARG A 94 -14.05 -7.40 -8.27
CA ARG A 94 -14.14 -8.82 -8.68
C ARG A 94 -13.10 -9.22 -9.72
N THR A 95 -12.64 -8.29 -10.56
CA THR A 95 -11.61 -8.55 -11.59
C THR A 95 -10.21 -8.82 -11.00
N LEU A 96 -10.02 -8.58 -9.70
CA LEU A 96 -8.76 -8.80 -8.99
C LEU A 96 -8.75 -10.10 -8.16
N MET A 97 -9.86 -10.84 -8.09
CA MET A 97 -10.04 -11.94 -7.12
C MET A 97 -9.14 -13.15 -7.35
N ASP A 98 -8.62 -13.35 -8.55
CA ASP A 98 -7.64 -14.39 -8.90
C ASP A 98 -6.20 -13.86 -8.92
N LYS A 99 -6.03 -12.54 -8.79
CA LYS A 99 -4.76 -11.83 -8.92
C LYS A 99 -4.04 -11.68 -7.60
N LYS A 100 -2.74 -11.43 -7.71
CA LYS A 100 -1.86 -11.09 -6.59
C LYS A 100 -0.94 -9.93 -7.00
N GLY A 101 -0.61 -9.07 -6.06
CA GLY A 101 0.13 -7.86 -6.40
C GLY A 101 0.16 -6.81 -5.30
N LEU A 102 0.58 -5.60 -5.67
CA LEU A 102 0.47 -4.42 -4.83
C LEU A 102 -0.80 -3.67 -5.20
N ILE A 103 -1.54 -3.21 -4.18
CA ILE A 103 -2.80 -2.50 -4.35
C ILE A 103 -2.78 -1.19 -3.57
N PHE A 104 -3.32 -0.15 -4.18
CA PHE A 104 -3.55 1.15 -3.56
C PHE A 104 -5.03 1.52 -3.69
N PHE A 105 -5.63 1.91 -2.58
CA PHE A 105 -7.02 2.33 -2.43
C PHE A 105 -7.02 3.83 -2.20
N LYS A 106 -7.55 4.60 -3.15
CA LYS A 106 -7.60 6.06 -3.08
C LYS A 106 -8.88 6.52 -2.39
N ASP A 107 -8.77 7.47 -1.46
CA ASP A 107 -9.91 8.13 -0.79
C ASP A 107 -10.92 7.13 -0.16
N CYS A 108 -10.43 6.02 0.41
CA CYS A 108 -11.22 4.90 0.90
C CYS A 108 -11.76 5.07 2.34
N PHE A 109 -11.23 5.99 3.14
CA PHE A 109 -11.77 6.33 4.47
C PHE A 109 -11.73 7.83 4.79
N GLN A 110 -12.55 8.22 5.77
CA GLN A 110 -12.61 9.59 6.28
C GLN A 110 -11.46 9.86 7.25
N GLN A 111 -10.76 10.98 7.08
CA GLN A 111 -9.90 11.51 8.13
C GLN A 111 -10.71 12.35 9.12
N LEU A 112 -10.08 12.67 10.26
CA LEU A 112 -10.72 13.48 11.30
C LEU A 112 -11.11 14.85 10.74
N GLY A 113 -12.40 15.20 10.84
CA GLY A 113 -12.93 16.47 10.35
C GLY A 113 -13.44 16.44 8.91
N GLU A 114 -13.36 15.30 8.21
CA GLU A 114 -13.85 15.17 6.83
C GLU A 114 -15.29 14.67 6.76
N SER A 115 -16.01 15.11 5.73
CA SER A 115 -17.31 14.53 5.36
C SER A 115 -17.11 13.23 4.58
N SER A 116 -18.19 12.46 4.40
CA SER A 116 -18.14 11.23 3.61
C SER A 116 -17.79 11.51 2.14
N ASP A 117 -18.16 12.68 1.65
CA ASP A 117 -17.95 13.05 0.25
C ASP A 117 -16.60 13.74 0.02
N SER A 118 -15.91 14.18 1.08
CA SER A 118 -14.60 14.84 1.01
C SER A 118 -13.46 13.99 1.59
N ARG A 119 -13.62 12.66 1.61
CA ARG A 119 -12.61 11.72 2.10
C ARG A 119 -11.28 11.86 1.37
N THR A 120 -10.18 11.85 2.11
CA THR A 120 -8.82 11.75 1.54
C THR A 120 -7.97 10.68 2.23
N GLY A 121 -8.57 9.78 3.00
CA GLY A 121 -7.86 8.67 3.63
C GLY A 121 -7.55 7.56 2.64
N ASP A 122 -6.27 7.25 2.46
CA ASP A 122 -5.79 6.24 1.51
C ASP A 122 -5.22 4.99 2.18
N HIS A 123 -5.16 3.87 1.44
CA HIS A 123 -4.50 2.65 1.89
C HIS A 123 -3.61 2.03 0.81
N ILE A 124 -2.43 1.54 1.18
CA ILE A 124 -1.52 0.80 0.30
C ILE A 124 -1.14 -0.53 0.95
N ASP A 125 -1.24 -1.62 0.19
CA ASP A 125 -1.06 -2.98 0.72
C ASP A 125 -0.63 -4.00 -0.34
N LEU A 126 -0.34 -5.21 0.11
CA LEU A 126 -0.26 -6.39 -0.76
C LEU A 126 -1.64 -7.02 -0.85
N TRP A 127 -1.99 -7.46 -2.06
CA TRP A 127 -3.24 -8.13 -2.39
C TRP A 127 -2.96 -9.57 -2.80
N ASN A 128 -3.71 -10.50 -2.22
CA ASN A 128 -3.66 -11.92 -2.56
C ASN A 128 -5.10 -12.44 -2.69
N ARG A 129 -5.64 -12.44 -3.91
CA ARG A 129 -6.87 -13.15 -4.24
C ARG A 129 -8.06 -12.81 -3.33
N GLY A 130 -8.34 -11.51 -3.16
CA GLY A 130 -9.47 -11.05 -2.35
C GLY A 130 -9.08 -10.52 -0.97
N ILE A 131 -7.87 -10.81 -0.48
CA ILE A 131 -7.44 -10.38 0.86
C ILE A 131 -6.17 -9.53 0.79
N THR A 132 -6.08 -8.55 1.68
CA THR A 132 -4.85 -7.77 1.88
C THR A 132 -4.02 -8.33 3.03
N ALA A 133 -2.71 -8.07 3.01
CA ALA A 133 -1.80 -8.54 4.06
C ALA A 133 -2.15 -7.94 5.44
N SER A 134 -2.54 -6.65 5.50
CA SER A 134 -2.98 -6.03 6.76
C SER A 134 -4.44 -6.26 7.13
N ARG A 135 -5.19 -7.07 6.35
CA ARG A 135 -6.63 -7.38 6.54
C ARG A 135 -7.59 -6.20 6.38
N TYR A 136 -7.13 -5.04 5.90
CA TYR A 136 -8.01 -3.98 5.42
C TYR A 136 -8.11 -4.03 3.90
N ASP A 137 -9.25 -4.48 3.39
CA ASP A 137 -9.53 -4.76 1.97
C ASP A 137 -10.59 -3.83 1.35
N ASP A 138 -10.89 -2.70 2.01
CA ASP A 138 -12.00 -1.79 1.67
C ASP A 138 -13.34 -2.52 1.52
N PRO A 139 -13.85 -3.16 2.60
CA PRO A 139 -14.99 -4.07 2.53
C PRO A 139 -16.30 -3.40 2.09
N ALA A 140 -16.38 -2.07 2.21
CA ALA A 140 -17.54 -1.28 1.80
C ALA A 140 -17.38 -0.64 0.42
N TYR A 141 -16.31 -0.97 -0.34
CA TYR A 141 -16.08 -0.49 -1.71
C TYR A 141 -16.10 1.04 -1.79
N ARG A 142 -15.50 1.71 -0.80
CA ARG A 142 -15.56 3.18 -0.62
C ARG A 142 -14.49 3.93 -1.40
N SER A 143 -13.45 3.23 -1.84
CA SER A 143 -12.36 3.83 -2.62
C SER A 143 -12.92 4.56 -3.83
N ARG A 144 -12.41 5.75 -4.12
CA ARG A 144 -12.75 6.43 -5.39
C ARG A 144 -12.04 5.81 -6.58
N ALA A 145 -10.86 5.27 -6.35
CA ALA A 145 -10.09 4.55 -7.36
C ALA A 145 -9.23 3.47 -6.70
N ILE A 146 -8.91 2.43 -7.47
CA ILE A 146 -7.98 1.38 -7.10
C ILE A 146 -6.85 1.38 -8.11
N TRP A 147 -5.61 1.40 -7.63
CA TRP A 147 -4.44 1.21 -8.49
C TRP A 147 -3.83 -0.15 -8.16
N PHE A 148 -3.65 -0.97 -9.18
CA PHE A 148 -3.18 -2.33 -9.02
C PHE A 148 -1.96 -2.61 -9.89
N TRP A 149 -0.91 -3.15 -9.27
CA TRP A 149 0.25 -3.70 -9.96
C TRP A 149 0.29 -5.20 -9.73
N GLU A 150 0.01 -5.97 -10.78
CA GLU A 150 0.13 -7.43 -10.74
C GLU A 150 1.60 -7.84 -10.63
N LEU A 151 1.88 -8.73 -9.68
CA LEU A 151 3.21 -9.25 -9.36
C LEU A 151 3.16 -10.79 -9.35
N LEU A 152 4.21 -11.42 -9.86
CA LEU A 152 4.32 -12.88 -9.95
C LEU A 152 5.03 -13.49 -8.73
#